data_AF-A0A286U174-F1
#
_entry.id   AF-A0A286U174-F1
#
_cell.length_a   1.000
_cell.length_b   1.000
_cell.length_c   1.000
_cell.angle_alpha   90.00
_cell.angle_beta   90.00
_cell.angle_gamma   90.00
#
_symmetry.space_group_name_H-M   'P 1'
#
loop_
_entity.id
_entity.type
_entity.pdbx_description
1 polymer ?
#
loop_
_entity_poly.entity_id
_entity_poly.type
_entity_poly.pdbx_seq_one_letter_code
_entity_poly.pdbx_strand_id
1 'polypeptide(L)'
;MIENLMEYEKTGDPIGKGVKWIRRTPGKIAEQLTFLGIEVSRKAVGTLIKESNYSLRCNSKKISNGGKKLRKEEREERNEQFEYSKNKREEFVKHGYSVISVDTKSKEMIGNFRNPGTRYKKNPI
;
A
#
# COMPACT_ATOMS: atom_id res chain seq x y z
N MET A 1 7.05 -16.39 -12.45
CA MET A 1 6.67 -16.95 -11.12
C MET A 1 6.62 -15.88 -10.03
N ILE A 2 7.75 -15.24 -9.69
CA ILE A 2 7.79 -14.13 -8.70
C ILE A 2 6.90 -12.96 -9.15
N GLU A 3 6.91 -12.65 -10.44
CA GLU A 3 6.05 -11.60 -11.00
C GLU A 3 4.55 -11.86 -10.83
N ASN A 4 4.10 -13.12 -10.80
CA ASN A 4 2.68 -13.45 -10.60
C ASN A 4 2.31 -13.28 -9.12
N LEU A 5 3.20 -13.71 -8.21
CA LEU A 5 3.02 -13.49 -6.78
C LEU A 5 2.94 -11.99 -6.42
N MET A 6 3.63 -11.16 -7.20
CA MET A 6 3.68 -9.71 -7.03
C MET A 6 2.64 -8.94 -7.85
N GLU A 7 1.84 -9.59 -8.69
CA GLU A 7 0.99 -8.91 -9.70
C GLU A 7 0.16 -7.76 -9.10
N TYR A 8 -0.46 -8.01 -7.96
CA TYR A 8 -1.30 -7.03 -7.24
C TYR A 8 -0.52 -6.05 -6.37
N GLU A 9 0.80 -6.19 -6.34
CA GLU A 9 1.74 -5.30 -5.65
C GLU A 9 2.60 -4.48 -6.61
N LYS A 10 2.56 -4.82 -7.91
CA LYS A 10 3.21 -4.06 -8.97
C LYS A 10 2.62 -2.66 -8.94
N THR A 11 3.47 -1.67 -8.75
CA THR A 11 3.12 -0.27 -8.93
C THR A 11 4.23 0.37 -9.74
N GLY A 12 3.89 1.34 -10.57
CA GLY A 12 4.86 2.04 -11.40
C GLY A 12 4.52 3.50 -11.52
N ASP A 13 5.45 4.26 -12.06
CA ASP A 13 5.21 5.64 -12.46
C ASP A 13 4.19 5.66 -13.61
N PRO A 14 3.04 6.34 -13.46
CA PRO A 14 2.07 6.47 -14.56
C PRO A 14 2.59 7.33 -15.73
N ILE A 15 3.70 8.08 -15.58
CA ILE A 15 4.21 8.97 -16.62
C ILE A 15 5.73 8.75 -16.81
N GLY A 16 6.13 7.99 -17.86
CA GLY A 16 7.52 7.91 -18.32
C GLY A 16 8.12 6.50 -18.40
N LYS A 17 9.47 6.40 -18.54
CA LYS A 17 10.26 5.14 -18.51
C LYS A 17 10.18 4.53 -17.10
N GLY A 18 9.02 3.94 -16.81
CA GLY A 18 8.49 3.75 -15.47
C GLY A 18 9.34 2.85 -14.59
N VAL A 19 9.83 3.40 -13.48
CA VAL A 19 10.37 2.61 -12.38
C VAL A 19 9.25 1.76 -11.84
N LYS A 20 9.45 0.43 -11.82
CA LYS A 20 8.53 -0.49 -11.16
C LYS A 20 8.96 -0.65 -9.71
N TRP A 21 8.01 -0.66 -8.80
CA TRP A 21 8.27 -0.94 -7.40
C TRP A 21 7.26 -1.92 -6.81
N ILE A 22 7.70 -2.54 -5.72
CA ILE A 22 6.95 -3.52 -4.93
C ILE A 22 6.85 -3.04 -3.48
N ARG A 23 5.75 -3.42 -2.80
CA ARG A 23 5.50 -3.04 -1.39
C ARG A 23 6.10 -4.02 -0.38
N ARG A 24 6.29 -5.29 -0.75
CA ARG A 24 6.83 -6.33 0.13
C ARG A 24 8.36 -6.34 0.10
N THR A 25 8.94 -6.65 1.26
CA THR A 25 10.38 -6.88 1.38
C THR A 25 10.72 -8.25 0.79
N PRO A 26 11.95 -8.46 0.29
CA PRO A 26 12.39 -9.76 -0.24
C PRO A 26 12.22 -10.93 0.76
N GLY A 27 12.24 -10.64 2.07
CA GLY A 27 11.97 -11.65 3.11
C GLY A 27 10.53 -12.14 3.10
N LYS A 28 9.55 -11.24 3.01
CA LYS A 28 8.13 -11.61 2.95
C LYS A 28 7.78 -12.40 1.69
N ILE A 29 8.47 -12.09 0.59
CA ILE A 29 8.31 -12.81 -0.67
C ILE A 29 8.91 -14.22 -0.56
N ALA A 30 10.09 -14.34 0.07
CA ALA A 30 10.67 -15.65 0.35
C ALA A 30 9.74 -16.52 1.22
N GLU A 31 9.18 -15.97 2.30
CA GLU A 31 8.18 -16.67 3.15
C GLU A 31 6.97 -17.17 2.34
N GLN A 32 6.47 -16.37 1.40
CA GLN A 32 5.37 -16.77 0.53
C GLN A 32 5.76 -17.85 -0.48
N LEU A 33 6.97 -17.80 -1.01
CA LEU A 33 7.48 -18.85 -1.88
C LEU A 33 7.67 -20.15 -1.11
N THR A 34 8.14 -20.09 0.14
CA THR A 34 8.22 -21.25 1.03
C THR A 34 6.85 -21.87 1.27
N PHE A 35 5.81 -21.05 1.48
CA PHE A 35 4.43 -21.55 1.59
C PHE A 35 3.95 -22.26 0.31
N LEU A 36 4.49 -21.88 -0.85
CA LEU A 36 4.23 -22.53 -2.15
C LEU A 36 5.17 -23.72 -2.42
N GLY A 37 5.98 -24.14 -1.45
CA GLY A 37 6.91 -25.28 -1.56
C GLY A 37 8.26 -24.95 -2.19
N ILE A 38 8.60 -23.67 -2.36
CA ILE A 38 9.87 -23.22 -2.94
C ILE A 38 10.72 -22.56 -1.86
N GLU A 39 11.77 -23.24 -1.45
CA GLU A 39 12.76 -22.66 -0.54
C GLU A 39 13.72 -21.74 -1.29
N VAL A 40 13.63 -20.44 -0.98
CA VAL A 40 14.56 -19.43 -1.48
C VAL A 40 14.99 -18.50 -0.37
N SER A 41 16.27 -18.11 -0.39
CA SER A 41 16.76 -17.12 0.55
C SER A 41 16.27 -15.72 0.19
N ARG A 42 16.15 -14.85 1.19
CA ARG A 42 15.92 -13.41 1.01
C ARG A 42 16.88 -12.77 0.00
N LYS A 43 18.13 -13.23 -0.03
CA LYS A 43 19.18 -12.72 -0.93
C LYS A 43 18.88 -13.09 -2.39
N ALA A 44 18.52 -14.35 -2.64
CA ALA A 44 18.15 -14.81 -3.98
C ALA A 44 16.94 -14.04 -4.52
N VAL A 45 15.90 -13.88 -3.69
CA VAL A 45 14.72 -13.07 -4.04
C VAL A 45 15.11 -11.62 -4.36
N GLY A 46 16.01 -11.03 -3.58
CA GLY A 46 16.51 -9.67 -3.83
C GLY A 46 17.24 -9.51 -5.16
N THR A 47 18.03 -10.50 -5.57
CA THR A 47 18.70 -10.53 -6.89
C THR A 47 17.66 -10.60 -8.01
N LEU A 48 16.70 -11.53 -7.92
CA LEU A 48 15.67 -11.73 -8.93
C LEU A 48 14.79 -10.48 -9.14
N ILE A 49 14.47 -9.76 -8.06
CA ILE A 49 13.74 -8.49 -8.11
C ILE A 49 14.53 -7.43 -8.89
N LYS A 50 15.85 -7.34 -8.65
CA LYS A 50 16.72 -6.38 -9.36
C LYS A 50 16.83 -6.71 -10.84
N GLU A 51 17.02 -7.97 -11.19
CA GLU A 51 17.06 -8.45 -12.58
C GLU A 51 15.74 -8.16 -13.31
N SER A 52 14.63 -8.22 -12.59
CA SER A 52 13.29 -7.88 -13.11
C SER A 52 13.00 -6.37 -13.16
N ASN A 53 14.02 -5.51 -12.95
CA ASN A 53 13.93 -4.05 -12.92
C ASN A 53 12.92 -3.49 -11.89
N TYR A 54 12.74 -4.19 -10.78
CA TYR A 54 11.95 -3.70 -9.65
C TYR A 54 12.84 -3.07 -8.58
N SER A 55 12.33 -2.01 -7.98
CA SER A 55 12.93 -1.34 -6.83
C SER A 55 12.05 -1.47 -5.59
N LEU A 56 12.67 -1.50 -4.41
CA LEU A 56 11.93 -1.42 -3.15
C LEU A 56 11.64 0.05 -2.86
N ARG A 57 10.36 0.41 -2.78
CA ARG A 57 9.97 1.78 -2.39
C ARG A 57 9.44 1.77 -0.97
N CYS A 58 10.01 2.60 -0.11
CA CYS A 58 9.44 2.86 1.21
C CYS A 58 8.08 3.54 1.05
N ASN A 59 7.05 2.94 1.62
CA ASN A 59 5.71 3.51 1.63
C ASN A 59 5.66 4.61 2.70
N SER A 60 5.85 5.87 2.32
CA SER A 60 5.78 7.00 3.26
C SER A 60 4.47 7.79 3.08
N LYS A 61 3.34 7.19 3.47
CA LYS A 61 2.12 7.94 3.80
C LYS A 61 2.11 8.24 5.29
N LYS A 62 2.82 9.30 5.72
CA LYS A 62 2.94 9.66 7.15
C LYS A 62 1.69 10.33 7.73
N ILE A 63 0.74 10.76 6.89
CA ILE A 63 -0.31 11.71 7.26
C ILE A 63 -1.71 11.09 7.24
N SER A 64 -1.90 9.84 6.79
CA SER A 64 -3.25 9.26 6.67
C SER A 64 -4.03 9.22 7.97
N ASN A 65 -3.35 9.27 9.12
CA ASN A 65 -3.93 9.25 10.46
C ASN A 65 -3.62 10.54 11.24
N GLY A 66 -3.40 11.65 10.54
CA GLY A 66 -3.02 12.93 11.16
C GLY A 66 -1.61 12.95 11.78
N GLY A 67 -0.74 12.00 11.40
CA GLY A 67 0.60 11.86 11.98
C GLY A 67 0.67 11.00 13.25
N LYS A 68 -0.46 10.48 13.75
CA LYS A 68 -0.50 9.57 14.90
C LYS A 68 0.06 8.20 14.52
N LYS A 69 0.98 7.67 15.35
CA LYS A 69 1.42 6.27 15.28
C LYS A 69 0.26 5.37 15.74
N LEU A 70 -0.21 4.50 14.85
CA LEU A 70 -1.27 3.53 15.19
C LEU A 70 -0.77 2.51 16.23
N ARG A 71 -1.69 2.06 17.07
CA ARG A 71 -1.55 0.86 17.89
C ARG A 71 -1.55 -0.40 17.01
N LYS A 72 -1.25 -1.55 17.60
CA LYS A 72 -1.27 -2.82 16.87
C LYS A 72 -2.69 -3.16 16.43
N GLU A 73 -3.67 -3.06 17.33
CA GLU A 73 -5.09 -3.33 17.03
C GLU A 73 -5.60 -2.44 15.87
N GLU A 74 -5.40 -1.12 15.95
CA GLU A 74 -5.81 -0.17 14.89
C GLU A 74 -5.19 -0.50 13.51
N ARG A 75 -3.98 -1.10 13.48
CA ARG A 75 -3.35 -1.55 12.23
C ARG A 75 -3.99 -2.83 11.69
N GLU A 76 -4.36 -3.75 12.57
CA GLU A 76 -4.99 -5.02 12.23
C GLU A 76 -6.40 -4.78 11.70
N GLU A 77 -7.21 -4.00 12.41
CA GLU A 77 -8.56 -3.57 11.99
C GLU A 77 -8.54 -2.90 10.62
N ARG A 78 -7.60 -1.96 10.41
CA ARG A 78 -7.43 -1.33 9.10
C ARG A 78 -7.07 -2.34 8.02
N ASN A 79 -6.27 -3.37 8.34
CA ASN A 79 -5.86 -4.39 7.39
C ASN A 79 -7.01 -5.33 7.00
N GLU A 80 -7.96 -5.59 7.90
CA GLU A 80 -9.14 -6.43 7.64
C GLU A 80 -9.94 -5.93 6.43
N GLN A 81 -10.13 -4.61 6.29
CA GLN A 81 -10.81 -4.03 5.13
C GLN A 81 -10.08 -4.32 3.80
N PHE A 82 -8.74 -4.32 3.81
CA PHE A 82 -7.94 -4.64 2.63
C PHE A 82 -8.04 -6.13 2.28
N GLU A 83 -8.01 -7.01 3.27
CA GLU A 83 -8.17 -8.46 3.05
C GLU A 83 -9.58 -8.78 2.55
N TYR A 84 -10.62 -8.14 3.11
CA TYR A 84 -12.00 -8.27 2.60
C TYR A 84 -12.09 -7.88 1.13
N SER A 85 -11.55 -6.72 0.76
CA SER A 85 -11.55 -6.23 -0.63
C SER A 85 -10.79 -7.16 -1.57
N LYS A 86 -9.66 -7.71 -1.10
CA LYS A 86 -8.88 -8.70 -1.85
C LYS A 86 -9.68 -9.98 -2.10
N ASN A 87 -10.30 -10.55 -1.06
CA ASN A 87 -11.11 -11.76 -1.17
C ASN A 87 -12.28 -11.57 -2.13
N LYS A 88 -12.98 -10.43 -2.05
CA LYS A 88 -14.09 -10.11 -2.96
C LYS A 88 -13.64 -9.99 -4.41
N ARG A 89 -12.49 -9.36 -4.67
CA ARG A 89 -11.92 -9.31 -6.01
C ARG A 89 -11.60 -10.70 -6.55
N GLU A 90 -10.95 -11.55 -5.75
CA GLU A 90 -10.59 -12.91 -6.17
C GLU A 90 -11.84 -13.76 -6.48
N GLU A 91 -12.90 -13.62 -5.68
CA GLU A 91 -14.20 -14.23 -5.91
C GLU A 91 -14.80 -13.78 -7.26
N PHE A 92 -14.82 -12.47 -7.53
CA PHE A 92 -15.43 -11.92 -8.75
C PHE A 92 -14.66 -12.35 -10.01
N VAL A 93 -13.33 -12.32 -9.95
CA VAL A 93 -12.48 -12.78 -11.06
C VAL A 93 -12.73 -14.26 -11.36
N LYS A 94 -12.88 -15.11 -10.34
CA LYS A 94 -13.20 -16.54 -10.52
C LYS A 94 -14.54 -16.78 -11.22
N HIS A 95 -15.51 -15.89 -11.02
CA HIS A 95 -16.83 -15.96 -11.66
C HIS A 95 -16.87 -15.27 -13.04
N GLY A 96 -15.76 -14.70 -13.51
CA GLY A 96 -15.70 -13.96 -14.77
C GLY A 96 -16.35 -12.57 -14.70
N TYR A 97 -16.61 -12.06 -13.50
CA TYR A 97 -17.20 -10.73 -13.32
C TYR A 97 -16.14 -9.62 -13.38
N SER A 98 -16.54 -8.46 -13.91
CA SER A 98 -15.70 -7.26 -13.91
C SER A 98 -15.51 -6.72 -12.50
N VAL A 99 -14.30 -6.30 -12.16
CA VAL A 99 -13.99 -5.63 -10.90
C VAL A 99 -13.64 -4.16 -11.17
N ILE A 100 -14.44 -3.26 -10.60
CA ILE A 100 -14.21 -1.81 -10.68
C ILE A 100 -13.93 -1.31 -9.25
N SER A 101 -12.78 -0.65 -9.05
CA SER A 101 -12.46 0.01 -7.79
C SER A 101 -12.78 1.50 -7.92
N VAL A 102 -13.69 1.99 -7.08
CA VAL A 102 -14.03 3.41 -7.01
C VAL A 102 -13.54 3.94 -5.66
N ASP A 103 -12.65 4.93 -5.68
CA ASP A 103 -12.20 5.64 -4.47
C ASP A 103 -12.77 7.06 -4.49
N THR A 104 -13.55 7.40 -3.48
CA THR A 104 -14.06 8.76 -3.31
C THR A 104 -13.27 9.43 -2.18
N LYS A 105 -12.48 10.43 -2.55
CA LYS A 105 -11.79 11.29 -1.58
C LYS A 105 -12.72 12.44 -1.19
N SER A 106 -13.21 12.47 0.06
CA SER A 106 -13.82 13.70 0.60
C SER A 106 -12.77 14.81 0.58
N LYS A 107 -13.08 15.95 -0.06
CA LYS A 107 -12.23 17.14 -0.09
C LYS A 107 -12.44 17.96 1.18
N GLU A 108 -12.11 17.38 2.32
CA GLU A 108 -12.09 18.08 3.59
C GLU A 108 -10.69 18.60 3.89
N MET A 109 -10.61 19.79 4.48
CA MET A 109 -9.36 20.31 5.02
C MET A 109 -8.99 19.50 6.27
N ILE A 110 -8.26 18.40 6.08
CA ILE A 110 -7.73 17.56 7.17
C ILE A 110 -6.20 17.75 7.27
N GLY A 111 -5.73 18.44 8.32
CA GLY A 111 -4.31 18.74 8.55
C GLY A 111 -4.05 20.14 9.13
N ASN A 112 -2.78 20.47 9.34
CA ASN A 112 -2.36 21.83 9.73
C ASN A 112 -2.38 22.75 8.51
N PHE A 113 -3.54 23.34 8.22
CA PHE A 113 -3.63 24.44 7.26
C PHE A 113 -3.08 25.72 7.91
N ARG A 114 -2.43 26.55 7.11
CA ARG A 114 -1.98 27.87 7.54
C ARG A 114 -3.21 28.66 7.98
N ASN A 115 -3.34 28.92 9.28
CA ASN A 115 -4.37 29.81 9.83
C ASN A 115 -3.99 31.25 9.41
N PRO A 116 -4.75 31.94 8.54
CA PRO A 116 -4.41 33.30 8.13
C PRO A 116 -4.81 34.27 9.25
N GLY A 117 -3.98 34.35 10.30
CA GLY A 117 -3.96 35.45 11.27
C GLY A 117 -5.10 35.51 12.29
N THR A 118 -4.72 35.98 13.48
CA THR A 118 -5.59 36.27 14.62
C THR A 118 -6.55 37.42 14.29
N ARG A 119 -7.83 37.30 14.64
CA ARG A 119 -8.74 38.46 14.76
C ARG A 119 -8.80 38.87 16.23
N TYR A 120 -8.60 40.17 16.49
CA TYR A 120 -8.86 40.75 17.81
C TYR A 120 -10.34 40.51 18.17
N LYS A 121 -10.59 39.94 19.34
CA LYS A 121 -11.92 39.85 19.96
C LYS A 121 -11.92 40.69 21.23
N LYS A 122 -13.01 41.43 21.45
CA LYS A 122 -13.15 42.36 22.59
C LYS A 122 -13.41 41.65 23.92
N ASN A 123 -13.93 40.41 23.91
CA ASN A 123 -14.25 39.66 25.12
C ASN A 123 -13.66 38.22 25.08
N PRO A 124 -13.11 37.71 26.21
CA PRO A 124 -12.67 36.33 26.36
C PRO A 124 -13.85 35.35 26.58
N ILE A 125 -13.61 34.06 26.31
CA ILE A 125 -14.47 32.93 26.72
C ILE A 125 -14.07 32.53 28.13
#